data_AF-A0A814EPE4-F1
#
_entry.id   AF-A0A814EPE4-F1
#
_cell.length_a   1.000
_cell.length_b   1.000
_cell.length_c   1.000
_cell.angle_alpha   90.00
_cell.angle_beta   90.00
_cell.angle_gamma   90.00
#
_symmetry.space_group_name_H-M   'P 1'
#
loop_
_entity.id
_entity.type
_entity.pdbx_description
1 polymer ?
#
loop_
_entity_poly.entity_id
_entity_poly.type
_entity_poly.pdbx_seq_one_letter_code
_entity_poly.pdbx_strand_id
1 'polypeptide(L)'
;MEHERSFQKQPTIFLNKKQAAAKASKTGRAERYTRNVGLGFKTPREAIEGTYIDKKCPFTGNVSIRGRILTGTVMKLKMTRTIVIRRDYLHYSMLP
;
A
#
# COMPACT_ATOMS: atom_id res chain seq x y z
N MET A 1 -1.02 -11.82 12.49
CA MET A 1 -1.71 -12.94 11.81
C MET A 1 -1.00 -13.21 10.51
N GLU A 2 -0.21 -14.28 10.45
CA GLU A 2 0.44 -14.72 9.22
C GLU A 2 -0.49 -15.72 8.53
N HIS A 3 -1.03 -15.34 7.38
CA HIS A 3 -1.95 -16.18 6.60
C HIS A 3 -1.25 -16.96 5.48
N GLU A 4 0.03 -16.67 5.23
CA GLU A 4 0.85 -17.31 4.20
C GLU A 4 1.91 -18.20 4.87
N ARG A 5 2.37 -19.23 4.15
CA ARG A 5 3.34 -20.21 4.68
C ARG A 5 4.73 -19.63 4.96
N SER A 6 5.09 -18.53 4.29
CA SER A 6 6.37 -17.86 4.46
C SER A 6 6.24 -16.65 5.39
N PHE A 7 7.27 -16.44 6.22
CA PHE A 7 7.38 -15.26 7.08
C PHE A 7 7.39 -13.98 6.25
N GLN A 8 6.51 -13.04 6.58
CA GLN A 8 6.34 -11.79 5.83
C GLN A 8 6.93 -10.61 6.61
N LYS A 9 7.83 -9.86 5.97
CA LYS A 9 8.41 -8.63 6.55
C LYS A 9 8.61 -7.54 5.49
N GLN A 10 8.74 -6.29 5.93
CA GLN A 10 9.20 -5.23 5.05
C GLN A 10 10.70 -5.41 4.79
N PRO A 11 11.16 -5.45 3.53
CA PRO A 11 12.57 -5.72 3.21
C PRO A 11 13.49 -4.60 3.67
N THR A 12 12.96 -3.37 3.78
CA THR A 12 13.68 -2.18 4.24
C THR A 12 13.89 -2.13 5.75
N ILE A 13 13.22 -3.00 6.53
CA ILE A 13 13.28 -2.98 7.98
C ILE A 13 13.98 -4.22 8.51
N PHE A 14 15.00 -3.97 9.31
CA PHE A 14 15.72 -5.01 10.02
C PHE A 14 15.07 -5.27 11.38
N LEU A 15 14.43 -6.44 11.54
CA LEU A 15 13.70 -6.82 12.75
C LEU A 15 14.60 -7.37 13.87
N ASN A 16 15.80 -7.87 13.55
CA ASN A 16 16.68 -8.56 14.51
C ASN A 16 17.61 -7.59 15.26
N LYS A 17 17.08 -6.44 15.70
CA LYS A 17 17.86 -5.44 16.46
C LYS A 17 18.17 -5.97 17.87
N LYS A 18 19.44 -5.91 18.29
CA LYS A 18 19.85 -6.28 19.66
C LYS A 18 19.19 -5.36 20.68
N GLN A 19 18.76 -5.90 21.82
CA GLN A 19 18.00 -5.18 22.85
C GLN A 19 18.72 -3.93 23.39
N ALA A 20 20.06 -3.94 23.47
CA ALA A 20 20.85 -2.77 23.85
C ALA A 20 20.70 -1.60 22.86
N ALA A 21 20.60 -1.88 21.56
CA ALA A 21 20.37 -0.88 20.51
C ALA A 21 18.88 -0.47 20.42
N ALA A 22 17.96 -1.37 20.76
CA ALA A 22 16.52 -1.09 20.80
C ALA A 22 16.14 -0.06 21.88
N LYS A 23 16.86 -0.04 23.02
CA LYS A 23 16.64 0.94 24.10
C LYS A 23 17.04 2.38 23.75
N ALA A 24 17.89 2.59 22.74
CA ALA A 24 18.26 3.92 22.24
C ALA A 24 17.21 4.51 21.29
N SER A 25 16.48 3.66 20.55
CA SER A 25 15.34 4.02 19.69
C SER A 25 14.07 4.18 20.53
N LYS A 26 14.07 5.15 21.43
CA LYS A 26 13.07 5.36 22.50
C LYS A 26 11.73 5.96 22.03
N THR A 27 11.21 5.49 20.91
CA THR A 27 9.81 5.74 20.53
C THR A 27 9.20 4.36 20.30
N GLY A 28 8.36 3.87 21.21
CA GLY A 28 7.79 2.52 21.21
C GLY A 28 6.86 2.18 20.03
N ARG A 29 7.00 2.85 18.89
CA ARG A 29 6.35 2.46 17.64
C ARG A 29 7.24 1.44 16.93
N ALA A 30 6.66 0.31 16.57
CA ALA A 30 7.29 -0.61 15.64
C ALA A 30 7.71 0.18 14.39
N GLU A 31 9.00 0.13 14.06
CA GLU A 31 9.54 0.84 12.91
C GLU A 31 8.86 0.27 11.65
N ARG A 32 8.01 1.08 11.02
CA ARG A 32 7.26 0.73 9.82
C ARG A 32 7.70 1.64 8.68
N TYR A 33 8.03 1.03 7.54
CA TYR A 33 8.45 1.77 6.37
C TYR A 33 7.21 2.28 5.65
N THR A 34 7.15 3.60 5.52
CA THR A 34 6.17 4.29 4.69
C THR A 34 6.90 5.29 3.80
N ARG A 35 6.28 5.64 2.68
CA ARG A 35 6.79 6.67 1.78
C ARG A 35 5.67 7.54 1.23
N ASN A 36 6.03 8.75 0.84
CA ASN A 36 5.17 9.61 0.03
C ASN A 36 5.22 9.12 -1.43
N VAL A 37 4.05 9.00 -2.06
CA VAL A 37 3.91 8.52 -3.44
C VAL A 37 3.90 9.63 -4.48
N GLY A 38 3.83 10.91 -4.04
CA GLY A 38 3.74 12.08 -4.91
C GLY A 38 2.32 12.36 -5.39
N LEU A 39 2.20 13.24 -6.41
CA LEU A 39 0.93 13.59 -7.08
C LEU A 39 -0.15 14.17 -6.14
N GLY A 40 0.23 14.71 -4.98
CA GLY A 40 -0.70 15.27 -3.99
C GLY A 40 -1.43 14.24 -3.13
N PHE A 41 -1.16 12.94 -3.28
CA PHE A 41 -1.77 11.91 -2.43
C PHE A 41 -1.15 11.90 -1.04
N LYS A 42 -2.01 12.01 -0.01
CA LYS A 42 -1.59 11.89 1.38
C LYS A 42 -1.43 10.41 1.76
N THR A 43 -0.37 10.10 2.50
CA THR A 43 -0.20 8.75 3.05
C THR A 43 -1.27 8.50 4.12
N PRO A 44 -2.08 7.43 3.99
CA PRO A 44 -3.16 7.15 4.94
C PRO A 44 -2.61 6.71 6.29
N ARG A 45 -3.35 7.00 7.37
CA ARG A 45 -2.97 6.64 8.74
C ARG A 45 -2.82 5.13 8.91
N GLU A 46 -3.67 4.37 8.22
CA GLU A 46 -3.66 2.90 8.19
C GLU A 46 -2.36 2.35 7.57
N ALA A 47 -1.71 3.09 6.67
CA ALA A 47 -0.40 2.68 6.15
C ALA A 47 0.73 2.95 7.16
N ILE A 48 0.59 3.95 8.03
CA ILE A 48 1.58 4.33 9.04
C ILE A 48 1.49 3.43 10.28
N GLU A 49 0.27 3.12 10.72
CA GLU A 49 0.02 2.38 11.97
C GLU A 49 -0.36 0.92 11.74
N GLY A 50 -0.71 0.53 10.51
CA GLY A 50 -1.11 -0.83 10.18
C GLY A 50 0.04 -1.84 10.29
N THR A 51 -0.30 -3.12 10.42
CA THR A 51 0.67 -4.22 10.58
C THR A 51 0.77 -5.13 9.35
N TYR A 52 -0.02 -4.87 8.31
CA TYR A 52 -0.02 -5.69 7.10
C TYR A 52 1.30 -5.58 6.33
N ILE A 53 1.69 -6.67 5.67
CA ILE A 53 2.80 -6.70 4.73
C ILE A 53 2.24 -6.93 3.33
N ASP A 54 2.37 -5.92 2.48
CA ASP A 54 1.95 -5.99 1.08
C ASP A 54 3.00 -5.34 0.19
N LYS A 55 3.58 -6.14 -0.70
CA LYS A 55 4.60 -5.69 -1.67
C LYS A 55 4.01 -4.77 -2.74
N LYS A 56 2.70 -4.88 -3.01
CA LYS A 56 1.98 -4.11 -4.03
C LYS A 56 1.37 -2.82 -3.50
N CYS A 57 1.39 -2.59 -2.18
CA CYS A 57 0.91 -1.33 -1.61
C CYS A 57 1.78 -0.16 -2.10
N PRO A 58 1.19 0.93 -2.62
CA PRO A 58 1.96 2.07 -3.11
C PRO A 58 2.70 2.81 -1.97
N PHE A 59 2.17 2.79 -0.75
CA PHE A 59 2.71 3.54 0.40
C PHE A 59 3.76 2.79 1.21
N THR A 60 3.68 1.46 1.29
CA THR A 60 4.56 0.61 2.13
C THR A 60 5.39 -0.40 1.34
N GLY A 61 5.12 -0.51 0.04
CA GLY A 61 5.80 -1.41 -0.90
C GLY A 61 6.62 -0.66 -1.95
N ASN A 62 7.07 -1.39 -2.98
CA ASN A 62 7.97 -0.88 -4.02
C ASN A 62 7.23 -0.71 -5.36
N VAL A 63 6.12 0.04 -5.36
CA VAL A 63 5.30 0.28 -6.56
C VAL A 63 5.18 1.78 -6.83
N SER A 64 5.76 2.28 -7.92
CA SER A 64 5.63 3.69 -8.30
C SER A 64 4.34 3.96 -9.08
N ILE A 65 3.67 5.07 -8.77
CA ILE A 65 2.50 5.56 -9.52
C ILE A 65 3.03 6.47 -10.64
N ARG A 66 2.64 6.17 -11.88
CA ARG A 66 3.06 6.92 -13.07
C ARG A 66 1.98 6.88 -14.15
N GLY A 67 1.95 7.89 -15.02
CA GLY A 67 1.02 7.96 -16.13
C GLY A 67 -0.32 8.59 -15.74
N ARG A 68 -1.42 7.86 -15.99
CA ARG A 68 -2.78 8.40 -15.88
C ARG A 68 -3.40 8.14 -14.52
N ILE A 69 -4.11 9.13 -13.98
CA ILE A 69 -4.99 8.99 -12.81
C ILE A 69 -6.42 8.83 -13.33
N LEU A 70 -7.10 7.76 -12.91
CA LEU A 70 -8.39 7.36 -13.43
C LEU A 70 -9.36 7.15 -12.27
N THR A 71 -10.60 7.59 -12.44
CA THR A 71 -11.68 7.44 -11.45
C THR A 71 -12.77 6.52 -12.00
N GLY A 72 -13.54 5.92 -11.09
CA GLY A 72 -14.61 4.97 -11.39
C GLY A 72 -15.35 4.56 -10.11
N THR A 73 -16.46 3.83 -10.27
CA THR A 73 -17.29 3.34 -9.15
C THR A 73 -16.93 1.89 -8.81
N VAL A 74 -16.94 1.53 -7.53
CA VAL A 74 -16.62 0.16 -7.09
C VAL A 74 -17.81 -0.76 -7.35
N MET A 75 -17.60 -1.85 -8.10
CA MET A 75 -18.65 -2.84 -8.40
C MET A 75 -18.59 -4.10 -7.54
N LYS A 76 -17.40 -4.64 -7.31
CA LYS A 76 -17.21 -5.94 -6.65
C LYS A 76 -16.00 -5.93 -5.73
N LEU A 77 -16.16 -6.57 -4.58
CA LEU A 77 -15.15 -6.73 -3.51
C LEU A 77 -14.89 -8.21 -3.17
N LYS A 78 -15.00 -9.12 -4.15
CA LYS A 78 -14.98 -10.58 -3.90
C LYS A 78 -13.59 -11.17 -3.74
N MET A 79 -12.56 -10.54 -4.30
CA MET A 79 -11.19 -11.06 -4.27
C MET A 79 -10.40 -10.44 -3.12
N THR A 80 -9.45 -11.18 -2.56
CA THR A 80 -8.55 -10.66 -1.54
C THR A 80 -7.57 -9.65 -2.17
N ARG A 81 -7.39 -8.50 -1.49
CA ARG A 81 -6.47 -7.41 -1.91
C ARG A 81 -6.72 -6.87 -3.33
N THR A 82 -7.91 -7.07 -3.91
CA THR A 82 -8.27 -6.59 -5.25
C THR A 82 -9.73 -6.18 -5.29
N ILE A 83 -10.04 -5.06 -5.96
CA ILE A 83 -11.40 -4.58 -6.19
C ILE A 83 -11.65 -4.41 -7.69
N VAL A 84 -12.89 -4.54 -8.13
CA VAL A 84 -13.29 -4.30 -9.52
C VAL A 84 -14.02 -2.96 -9.62
N ILE A 85 -13.53 -2.07 -10.47
CA ILE A 85 -14.12 -0.74 -10.73
C ILE A 85 -14.79 -0.67 -12.10
N ARG A 86 -15.92 0.04 -12.19
CA ARG A 86 -16.57 0.42 -13.44
C ARG A 86 -16.15 1.83 -13.82
N ARG A 87 -15.83 2.02 -15.09
CA ARG A 87 -15.55 3.33 -15.67
C ARG A 87 -16.50 3.54 -16.83
N ASP A 88 -17.54 4.32 -16.59
CA ASP A 88 -18.44 4.75 -17.65
C ASP A 88 -17.73 5.81 -18.50
N TYR A 89 -17.75 5.61 -19.81
CA TYR A 89 -17.18 6.53 -20.79
C TYR A 89 -18.16 6.70 -21.93
N LEU A 90 -18.18 7.89 -22.52
CA LEU A 90 -18.95 8.17 -23.73
C LEU A 90 -18.11 7.77 -24.93
N HIS A 91 -18.69 6.96 -25.82
CA HIS A 91 -18.07 6.60 -27.09
C HIS A 91 -18.60 7.54 -28.17
N TYR A 92 -17.69 8.26 -28.84
CA TYR A 92 -18.06 9.14 -29.93
C TYR A 92 -18.28 8.33 -31.21
N SER A 93 -19.51 8.28 -31.69
CA SER A 93 -19.86 7.66 -32.97
C SER A 93 -20.33 8.73 -33.95
N MET A 94 -19.51 9.06 -34.95
CA MET A 94 -20.00 9.69 -36.18
C MET A 94 -20.69 8.58 -36.98
N LEU A 95 -22.02 8.58 -37.00
CA LEU A 95 -22.74 7.97 -38.11
C LEU A 95 -22.75 8.99 -39.27
N PRO A 96 -22.58 8.53 -40.52
CA PRO A 96 -22.66 9.39 -41.71
C PRO A 96 -24.05 10.01 -41.88
#